data_AF-A0AAN5BV91-F1
#
_entry.id   AF-A0AAN5BV91-F1
#
_cell.length_a   1.000
_cell.length_b   1.000
_cell.length_c   1.000
_cell.angle_alpha   90.00
_cell.angle_beta   90.00
_cell.angle_gamma   90.00
#
_symmetry.space_group_name_H-M   'P 1'
#
loop_
_entity.id
_entity.type
_entity.pdbx_description
1 polymer ?
#
loop_
_entity_poly.entity_id
_entity_poly.type
_entity_poly.pdbx_seq_one_letter_code
_entity_poly.pdbx_strand_id
1 'polypeptide(L)'
;MPSLETKLDNTAFLVAFITSAHDYSLSGKFDKEEADAVLKALFSKVVASFNIESVTSSHHTRGLYGGTSGYDGPSNNLRISPSLVVKLILFADATGNDSTKLINTLTEYTLDVKEGTEESTFHDFLFPVANGICAHIDTTERSSTGSERRFMKHMLAKYVRDYVKKAPPSPPPDWKKKTTIRCICLNCASLRDFIDDPSSTTKDFALGEKRRNHLDQQIDKTFFTTTIVRANPHKLRVEKTQALLVSDFKAWVARVQIANSVLDQLSQKGYLEDMLGNQYHSILSHQNLVLPDDLPALPAPPGLRNMVQRTVPAKRPFGQ
;
A
#
# COMPACT_ATOMS: atom_id res chain seq x y z
N MET A 1 -17.03 10.25 34.65
CA MET A 1 -16.29 11.30 33.90
C MET A 1 -14.78 11.35 34.20
N PRO A 2 -14.26 11.16 35.44
CA PRO A 2 -12.81 11.25 35.70
C PRO A 2 -11.94 10.22 34.96
N SER A 3 -12.49 9.06 34.63
CA SER A 3 -11.80 7.98 33.91
C SER A 3 -11.67 8.22 32.40
N LEU A 4 -12.42 9.17 31.83
CA LEU A 4 -12.28 9.56 30.41
C LEU A 4 -11.16 10.59 30.23
N GLU A 5 -10.95 11.46 31.23
CA GLU A 5 -9.89 12.48 31.20
C GLU A 5 -8.49 11.85 31.22
N THR A 6 -8.31 10.72 31.92
CA THR A 6 -7.03 9.99 31.96
C THR A 6 -6.72 9.19 30.69
N LYS A 7 -7.66 9.10 29.74
CA LYS A 7 -7.49 8.39 28.45
C LYS A 7 -7.68 9.29 27.23
N LEU A 8 -7.61 10.61 27.41
CA LEU A 8 -7.79 11.58 26.32
C LEU A 8 -6.75 11.42 25.19
N ASP A 9 -5.58 10.86 25.49
CA ASP A 9 -4.50 10.62 24.53
C ASP A 9 -4.75 9.39 23.64
N ASN A 10 -5.65 8.49 24.03
CA ASN A 10 -5.95 7.28 23.26
C ASN A 10 -7.14 7.53 22.31
N THR A 11 -6.82 8.05 21.13
CA THR A 11 -7.82 8.36 20.08
C THR A 11 -8.70 7.14 19.77
N ALA A 12 -8.13 5.94 19.65
CA ALA A 12 -8.90 4.72 19.33
C ALA A 12 -9.94 4.39 20.42
N PHE A 13 -9.57 4.52 21.70
CA PHE A 13 -10.48 4.31 22.82
C PHE A 13 -11.62 5.34 22.84
N LEU A 14 -11.29 6.62 22.65
CA LEU A 14 -12.27 7.70 22.63
C LEU A 14 -13.30 7.54 21.51
N VAL A 15 -12.84 7.21 20.30
CA VAL A 15 -13.74 7.00 19.16
C VAL A 15 -14.60 5.75 19.38
N ALA A 16 -14.02 4.65 19.88
CA ALA A 16 -14.78 3.45 20.22
C ALA A 16 -15.86 3.72 21.28
N PHE A 17 -15.54 4.51 22.31
CA PHE A 17 -16.48 4.89 23.34
C PHE A 17 -17.66 5.71 22.79
N ILE A 18 -17.39 6.80 22.05
CA ILE A 18 -18.45 7.66 21.51
C ILE A 18 -19.34 6.90 20.53
N THR A 19 -18.72 6.14 19.61
CA THR A 19 -19.49 5.39 18.60
C THR A 19 -20.35 4.31 19.25
N SER A 20 -19.85 3.62 20.27
CA SER A 20 -20.65 2.64 21.03
C SER A 20 -21.76 3.31 21.83
N ALA A 21 -21.48 4.42 22.50
CA ALA A 21 -22.47 5.13 23.30
C ALA A 21 -23.62 5.68 22.43
N HIS A 22 -23.31 6.15 21.22
CA HIS A 22 -24.33 6.53 20.23
C HIS A 22 -25.16 5.33 19.76
N ASP A 23 -24.52 4.20 19.41
CA ASP A 23 -25.22 2.97 19.02
C ASP A 23 -26.17 2.50 20.15
N TYR A 24 -25.76 2.64 21.41
CA TYR A 24 -26.60 2.36 22.58
C TYR A 24 -27.75 3.37 22.77
N SER A 25 -27.54 4.67 22.52
CA SER A 25 -28.59 5.70 22.55
C SER A 25 -29.72 5.37 21.57
N LEU A 26 -29.36 4.96 20.34
CA LEU A 26 -30.32 4.54 19.31
C LEU A 26 -31.14 3.31 19.70
N SER A 27 -30.64 2.46 20.62
CA SER A 27 -31.35 1.27 21.10
C SER A 27 -32.44 1.55 22.15
N GLY A 28 -32.65 2.82 22.53
CA GLY A 28 -33.80 3.25 23.35
C GLY A 28 -33.68 3.01 24.85
N LYS A 29 -32.46 2.79 25.38
CA LYS A 29 -32.23 2.47 26.81
C LYS A 29 -31.97 3.68 27.71
N PHE A 30 -31.90 4.89 27.17
CA PHE A 30 -31.65 6.14 27.92
C PHE A 30 -32.44 7.31 27.34
N ASP A 31 -32.56 8.38 28.11
CA ASP A 31 -33.08 9.66 27.63
C ASP A 31 -32.20 10.17 26.49
N LYS A 32 -32.80 10.27 25.30
CA LYS A 32 -32.11 10.58 24.04
C LYS A 32 -31.54 12.00 24.07
N GLU A 33 -32.24 12.95 24.67
CA GLU A 33 -31.82 14.36 24.64
C GLU A 33 -30.61 14.61 25.54
N GLU A 34 -30.60 14.01 26.73
CA GLU A 34 -29.47 14.12 27.67
C GLU A 34 -28.23 13.36 27.15
N ALA A 35 -28.44 12.17 26.57
CA ALA A 35 -27.36 11.39 25.95
C ALA A 35 -26.74 12.13 24.75
N ASP A 36 -27.57 12.68 23.85
CA ASP A 36 -27.08 13.41 22.68
C ASP A 36 -26.33 14.69 23.08
N ALA A 37 -26.77 15.41 24.11
CA ALA A 37 -26.07 16.58 24.63
C ALA A 37 -24.68 16.23 25.18
N VAL A 38 -24.56 15.14 25.94
CA VAL A 38 -23.27 14.66 26.47
C VAL A 38 -22.36 14.18 25.34
N LEU A 39 -22.88 13.41 24.39
CA LEU A 39 -22.10 12.91 23.25
C LEU A 39 -21.62 14.06 22.36
N LYS A 40 -22.45 15.09 22.15
CA LYS A 40 -22.09 16.31 21.42
C LYS A 40 -20.95 17.06 22.10
N ALA A 41 -21.02 17.24 23.42
CA ALA A 41 -19.94 17.87 24.18
C ALA A 41 -18.62 17.06 24.09
N LEU A 42 -18.70 15.73 24.19
CA LEU A 42 -17.55 14.85 24.09
C LEU A 42 -16.94 14.83 22.68
N PHE A 43 -17.74 14.92 21.63
CA PHE A 43 -17.28 14.92 20.25
C PHE A 43 -16.24 16.01 19.98
N SER A 44 -16.50 17.24 20.45
CA SER A 44 -15.56 18.35 20.31
C SER A 44 -14.18 18.05 20.90
N LYS A 45 -14.13 17.37 22.05
CA LYS A 45 -12.88 16.94 22.71
C LYS A 45 -12.18 15.83 21.92
N VAL A 46 -12.94 14.86 21.41
CA VAL A 46 -12.38 13.75 20.62
C VAL A 46 -11.82 14.25 19.29
N VAL A 47 -12.52 15.13 18.58
CA VAL A 47 -11.99 15.76 17.37
C VAL A 47 -10.78 16.64 17.67
N ALA A 48 -10.74 17.26 18.86
CA ALA A 48 -9.58 18.06 19.25
C ALA A 48 -8.30 17.22 19.43
N SER A 49 -8.42 16.01 19.99
CA SER A 49 -7.31 15.08 20.22
C SER A 49 -7.13 14.01 19.14
N PHE A 50 -7.97 14.00 18.11
CA PHE A 50 -7.94 12.99 17.06
C PHE A 50 -6.60 12.99 16.33
N ASN A 51 -5.92 11.84 16.35
CA ASN A 51 -4.69 11.61 15.60
C ASN A 51 -4.67 10.19 15.01
N ILE A 52 -4.01 10.04 13.87
CA ILE A 52 -3.81 8.76 13.19
C ILE A 52 -2.32 8.44 13.24
N GLU A 53 -1.94 7.49 14.10
CA GLU A 53 -0.55 7.06 14.17
C GLU A 53 -0.16 6.29 12.90
N SER A 54 0.90 6.76 12.22
CA SER A 54 1.58 5.96 11.19
C SER A 54 2.33 4.83 11.89
N VAL A 55 2.01 3.57 11.59
CA VAL A 55 2.81 2.43 12.07
C VAL A 55 4.26 2.67 11.66
N THR A 56 5.14 2.89 12.63
CA THR A 56 6.57 2.74 12.41
C THR A 56 6.77 1.28 12.04
N SER A 57 7.02 1.00 10.77
CA SER A 57 7.49 -0.30 10.34
C SER A 57 8.73 -0.63 11.18
N SER A 58 8.65 -1.68 11.99
CA SER A 58 9.84 -2.35 12.49
C SER A 58 10.53 -2.96 11.27
N HIS A 59 11.36 -2.17 10.61
CA HIS A 59 12.35 -2.74 9.70
C HIS A 59 13.27 -3.59 10.58
N HIS A 60 12.97 -4.89 10.65
CA HIS A 60 13.98 -5.88 10.96
C HIS A 60 15.03 -5.78 9.86
N THR A 61 16.04 -4.95 10.08
CA THR A 61 17.32 -5.07 9.40
C THR A 61 17.84 -6.44 9.79
N ARG A 62 17.61 -7.43 8.92
CA ARG A 62 18.16 -8.77 9.08
C ARG A 62 19.66 -8.66 8.85
N GLY A 63 20.38 -8.23 9.88
CA GLY A 63 21.83 -8.33 9.93
C GLY A 63 22.20 -9.80 9.84
N LEU A 64 23.02 -10.14 8.84
CA LEU A 64 23.83 -11.34 8.93
C LEU A 64 24.65 -11.23 10.22
N TYR A 65 24.69 -12.31 10.99
CA TYR A 65 25.37 -12.47 12.30
C TYR A 65 24.56 -12.10 13.56
N GLY A 66 23.87 -13.13 14.08
CA GLY A 66 23.97 -13.60 15.46
C GLY A 66 23.54 -12.68 16.61
N GLY A 67 22.35 -12.96 17.17
CA GLY A 67 22.01 -12.59 18.55
C GLY A 67 20.60 -12.01 18.70
N THR A 68 19.57 -12.85 18.78
CA THR A 68 18.25 -12.43 19.25
C THR A 68 18.23 -12.37 20.78
N SER A 69 18.20 -11.16 21.32
CA SER A 69 17.59 -10.89 22.62
C SER A 69 16.65 -9.71 22.45
N GLY A 70 15.35 -9.99 22.46
CA GLY A 70 14.29 -9.01 22.33
C GLY A 70 13.25 -9.28 23.40
N TYR A 71 13.39 -8.62 24.55
CA TYR A 71 12.24 -8.34 25.40
C TYR A 71 11.50 -7.17 24.75
N ASP A 72 10.57 -7.46 23.84
CA ASP A 72 9.62 -6.46 23.35
C ASP A 72 8.55 -6.26 24.43
N GLY A 73 8.56 -5.07 25.05
CA GLY A 73 7.43 -4.59 25.82
C GLY A 73 6.22 -4.35 24.89
N PRO A 74 4.98 -4.56 25.36
CA PRO A 74 3.81 -4.40 24.52
C PRO A 74 3.65 -2.92 24.13
N SER A 75 3.88 -2.60 22.86
CA SER A 75 3.46 -1.34 22.26
C SER A 75 1.93 -1.28 22.33
N ASN A 76 1.40 -0.48 23.27
CA ASN A 76 -0.02 -0.34 23.56
C ASN A 76 -0.77 0.59 22.57
N ASN A 77 -0.17 0.99 21.47
CA ASN A 77 -0.78 1.91 20.52
C ASN A 77 -1.54 1.17 19.42
N LEU A 78 -2.81 0.84 19.70
CA LEU A 78 -3.72 0.32 18.69
C LEU A 78 -4.07 1.41 17.67
N ARG A 79 -3.67 1.21 16.41
CA ARG A 79 -4.12 2.02 15.26
C ARG A 79 -5.65 2.03 15.23
N ILE A 80 -6.25 3.22 15.12
CA ILE A 80 -7.71 3.36 14.97
C ILE A 80 -8.20 2.60 13.74
N SER A 81 -9.32 1.89 13.86
CA SER A 81 -9.88 1.16 12.73
C SER A 81 -10.61 2.10 11.75
N PRO A 82 -10.62 1.80 10.44
CA PRO A 82 -11.34 2.62 9.47
C PRO A 82 -12.84 2.66 9.75
N SER A 83 -13.43 1.57 10.26
CA SER A 83 -14.84 1.51 10.63
C SER A 83 -15.20 2.49 11.75
N LEU A 84 -14.30 2.69 12.72
CA LEU A 84 -14.50 3.65 13.81
C LEU A 84 -14.45 5.08 13.30
N VAL A 85 -13.53 5.39 12.38
CA VAL A 85 -13.46 6.71 11.73
C VAL A 85 -14.74 7.01 10.96
N VAL A 86 -15.23 6.04 10.16
CA VAL A 86 -16.50 6.20 9.42
C VAL A 86 -17.64 6.45 10.39
N LYS A 87 -17.82 5.62 11.43
CA LYS A 87 -18.87 5.83 12.45
C LYS A 87 -18.79 7.21 13.10
N LEU A 88 -17.59 7.73 13.33
CA LEU A 88 -17.41 9.07 13.89
C LEU A 88 -17.87 10.18 12.95
N ILE A 89 -17.62 10.04 11.64
CA ILE A 89 -18.11 10.98 10.61
C ILE A 89 -19.63 10.93 10.54
N LEU A 90 -20.22 9.73 10.49
CA LEU A 90 -21.67 9.52 10.50
C LEU A 90 -22.32 10.15 11.72
N PHE A 91 -21.72 9.97 12.90
CA PHE A 91 -22.18 10.59 14.13
C PHE A 91 -22.13 12.12 14.05
N ALA A 92 -21.05 12.67 13.50
CA ALA A 92 -20.92 14.12 13.35
C ALA A 92 -22.06 14.70 12.51
N ASP A 93 -22.35 14.09 11.36
CA ASP A 93 -23.41 14.52 10.47
C ASP A 93 -24.79 14.39 11.13
N ALA A 94 -25.07 13.25 11.78
CA ALA A 94 -26.35 13.00 12.46
C ALA A 94 -26.64 13.99 13.61
N THR A 95 -25.61 14.54 14.24
CA THR A 95 -25.72 15.45 15.39
C THR A 95 -25.45 16.91 15.05
N GLY A 96 -25.19 17.21 13.77
CA GLY A 96 -24.82 18.54 13.27
C GLY A 96 -23.51 19.06 13.86
N ASN A 97 -22.58 18.17 14.19
CA ASN A 97 -21.24 18.52 14.66
C ASN A 97 -20.29 18.74 13.48
N ASP A 98 -19.34 19.67 13.65
CA ASP A 98 -18.33 19.95 12.64
C ASP A 98 -17.26 18.85 12.58
N SER A 99 -17.24 18.10 11.47
CA SER A 99 -16.25 17.07 11.18
C SER A 99 -15.01 17.60 10.43
N THR A 100 -14.93 18.90 10.14
CA THR A 100 -13.87 19.48 9.30
C THR A 100 -12.47 19.15 9.78
N LYS A 101 -12.19 19.28 11.08
CA LYS A 101 -10.87 18.96 11.65
C LYS A 101 -10.53 17.47 11.50
N LEU A 102 -11.50 16.57 11.72
CA LEU A 102 -11.34 15.13 11.54
C LEU A 102 -10.94 14.78 10.09
N ILE A 103 -11.64 15.36 9.10
CA ILE A 103 -11.37 15.14 7.68
C ILE A 103 -10.04 15.78 7.25
N ASN A 104 -9.66 16.92 7.82
CA ASN A 104 -8.36 17.53 7.58
C ASN A 104 -7.23 16.64 8.10
N THR A 105 -7.36 16.04 9.30
CA THR A 105 -6.37 15.08 9.80
C THR A 105 -6.25 13.85 8.91
N LEU A 106 -7.35 13.35 8.32
CA LEU A 106 -7.29 12.29 7.30
C LEU A 106 -6.53 12.74 6.04
N THR A 107 -6.67 14.01 5.66
CA THR A 107 -5.96 14.59 4.52
C THR A 107 -4.47 14.73 4.82
N GLU A 108 -4.10 15.19 6.01
CA GLU A 108 -2.70 15.28 6.46
C GLU A 108 -2.06 13.89 6.53
N TYR A 109 -2.75 12.93 7.16
CA TYR A 109 -2.33 11.54 7.20
C TYR A 109 -2.13 10.94 5.81
N THR A 110 -3.01 11.29 4.86
CA THR A 110 -2.85 10.93 3.45
C THR A 110 -1.58 11.53 2.89
N LEU A 111 -1.31 12.82 3.07
CA LEU A 111 -0.13 13.46 2.51
C LEU A 111 1.19 12.89 3.09
N ASP A 112 1.15 12.46 4.35
CA ASP A 112 2.30 11.95 5.11
C ASP A 112 2.56 10.44 4.96
N VAL A 113 1.83 9.74 4.08
CA VAL A 113 2.08 8.30 3.82
C VAL A 113 3.54 8.09 3.40
N LYS A 114 4.22 7.21 4.13
CA LYS A 114 5.65 6.89 3.98
C LYS A 114 5.87 5.78 2.95
N GLU A 115 7.02 5.85 2.29
CA GLU A 115 7.47 4.78 1.40
C GLU A 115 7.62 3.44 2.15
N GLY A 116 7.12 2.37 1.54
CA GLY A 116 7.08 1.02 2.11
C GLY A 116 5.80 0.70 2.89
N THR A 117 4.90 1.67 3.08
CA THR A 117 3.62 1.48 3.81
C THR A 117 2.39 1.87 2.98
N GLU A 118 2.59 2.23 1.71
CA GLU A 118 1.54 2.75 0.84
C GLU A 118 0.41 1.74 0.67
N GLU A 119 0.74 0.47 0.39
CA GLU A 119 -0.26 -0.57 0.12
C GLU A 119 -1.25 -0.72 1.27
N SER A 120 -0.76 -1.00 2.47
CA SER A 120 -1.62 -1.18 3.66
C SER A 120 -2.30 0.13 4.07
N THR A 121 -1.65 1.28 3.87
CA THR A 121 -2.26 2.56 4.22
C THR A 121 -3.42 2.92 3.29
N PHE A 122 -3.26 2.72 1.99
CA PHE A 122 -4.33 2.97 1.03
C PHE A 122 -5.42 1.90 1.12
N HIS A 123 -5.06 0.62 1.01
CA HIS A 123 -6.03 -0.46 0.86
C HIS A 123 -6.70 -0.88 2.18
N ASP A 124 -5.96 -0.92 3.29
CA ASP A 124 -6.52 -1.38 4.57
C ASP A 124 -7.17 -0.25 5.38
N PHE A 125 -6.89 1.02 5.03
CA PHE A 125 -7.36 2.17 5.81
C PHE A 125 -8.05 3.26 4.98
N LEU A 126 -7.35 3.94 4.07
CA LEU A 126 -7.88 5.13 3.38
C LEU A 126 -9.05 4.81 2.44
N PHE A 127 -8.98 3.73 1.65
CA PHE A 127 -10.08 3.32 0.78
C PHE A 127 -11.31 2.86 1.57
N PRO A 128 -11.21 2.05 2.63
CA PRO A 128 -12.34 1.77 3.51
C PRO A 128 -13.02 3.04 4.07
N VAL A 129 -12.23 4.02 4.53
CA VAL A 129 -12.78 5.30 5.02
C VAL A 129 -13.46 6.08 3.89
N ALA A 130 -12.80 6.23 2.75
CA ALA A 130 -13.37 6.91 1.58
C ALA A 130 -14.67 6.24 1.14
N ASN A 131 -14.70 4.91 1.05
CA ASN A 131 -15.89 4.15 0.70
C ASN A 131 -17.03 4.35 1.70
N GLY A 132 -16.74 4.46 2.99
CA GLY A 132 -17.73 4.75 4.03
C GLY A 132 -18.31 6.16 3.93
N ILE A 133 -17.47 7.18 3.70
CA ILE A 133 -17.92 8.57 3.47
C ILE A 133 -18.84 8.61 2.24
N CYS A 134 -18.36 8.01 1.16
CA CYS A 134 -19.07 7.87 -0.09
C CYS A 134 -20.46 7.22 0.12
N ALA A 135 -20.52 6.05 0.75
CA ALA A 135 -21.79 5.37 1.02
C ALA A 135 -22.72 6.17 1.93
N HIS A 136 -22.17 6.95 2.86
CA HIS A 136 -22.97 7.80 3.74
C HIS A 136 -23.62 8.97 3.00
N ILE A 137 -22.86 9.64 2.14
CA ILE A 137 -23.34 10.69 1.25
C ILE A 137 -24.49 10.16 0.38
N ASP A 138 -24.31 8.96 -0.20
CA ASP A 138 -25.33 8.28 -1.00
C ASP A 138 -26.62 8.02 -0.21
N THR A 139 -26.47 7.45 0.99
CA THR A 139 -27.60 7.04 1.83
C THR A 139 -28.38 8.24 2.39
N THR A 140 -27.70 9.37 2.60
CA THR A 140 -28.31 10.58 3.18
C THR A 140 -28.74 11.61 2.14
N GLU A 141 -28.42 11.37 0.86
CA GLU A 141 -28.65 12.31 -0.25
C GLU A 141 -28.11 13.73 0.01
N ARG A 142 -27.13 13.88 0.91
CA ARG A 142 -26.55 15.17 1.24
C ARG A 142 -25.46 15.55 0.25
N SER A 143 -25.18 16.85 0.14
CA SER A 143 -24.00 17.29 -0.61
C SER A 143 -22.70 16.97 0.15
N SER A 144 -21.63 16.72 -0.62
CA SER A 144 -20.28 16.61 -0.07
C SER A 144 -19.84 17.94 0.57
N THR A 145 -19.06 17.87 1.64
CA THR A 145 -18.45 19.06 2.26
C THR A 145 -17.14 19.45 1.55
N GLY A 146 -16.67 20.68 1.77
CA GLY A 146 -15.39 21.14 1.19
C GLY A 146 -14.18 20.33 1.65
N SER A 147 -14.17 19.89 2.92
CA SER A 147 -13.10 19.06 3.49
C SER A 147 -13.13 17.64 2.92
N GLU A 148 -14.30 17.04 2.74
CA GLU A 148 -14.46 15.72 2.11
C GLU A 148 -13.96 15.72 0.67
N ARG A 149 -14.32 16.75 -0.12
CA ARG A 149 -13.82 16.90 -1.49
C ARG A 149 -12.30 17.04 -1.52
N ARG A 150 -11.72 17.82 -0.60
CA ARG A 150 -10.26 17.98 -0.49
C ARG A 150 -9.58 16.65 -0.15
N PHE A 151 -10.08 15.95 0.87
CA PHE A 151 -9.59 14.63 1.25
C PHE A 151 -9.60 13.68 0.06
N MET A 152 -10.73 13.62 -0.67
CA MET A 152 -10.89 12.71 -1.80
C MET A 152 -9.85 12.97 -2.90
N LYS A 153 -9.72 14.24 -3.29
CA LYS A 153 -8.76 14.68 -4.32
C LYS A 153 -7.32 14.33 -3.92
N HIS A 154 -6.93 14.63 -2.68
CA HIS A 154 -5.57 14.39 -2.23
C HIS A 154 -5.26 12.91 -2.09
N MET A 155 -6.21 12.12 -1.59
CA MET A 155 -6.06 10.67 -1.44
C MET A 155 -5.90 9.99 -2.79
N LEU A 156 -6.79 10.25 -3.76
CA LEU A 156 -6.67 9.59 -5.07
C LEU A 156 -5.45 10.07 -5.84
N ALA A 157 -5.15 11.38 -5.84
CA ALA A 157 -3.98 11.90 -6.53
C ALA A 157 -2.68 11.31 -5.95
N LYS A 158 -2.59 11.17 -4.62
CA LYS A 158 -1.44 10.52 -3.99
C LYS A 158 -1.41 9.01 -4.23
N TYR A 159 -2.55 8.33 -4.23
CA TYR A 159 -2.62 6.91 -4.57
C TYR A 159 -2.04 6.63 -5.96
N VAL A 160 -2.46 7.40 -6.96
CA VAL A 160 -1.99 7.25 -8.35
C VAL A 160 -0.51 7.64 -8.51
N ARG A 161 -0.01 8.63 -7.77
CA ARG A 161 1.39 9.05 -7.87
C ARG A 161 2.35 8.17 -7.07
N ASP A 162 1.99 7.84 -5.84
CA ASP A 162 2.93 7.30 -4.85
C ASP A 162 2.76 5.79 -4.66
N TYR A 163 1.54 5.24 -4.76
CA TYR A 163 1.34 3.79 -4.72
C TYR A 163 1.51 3.16 -6.11
N VAL A 164 0.73 3.61 -7.09
CA VAL A 164 0.81 3.04 -8.45
C VAL A 164 2.20 3.28 -9.05
N LYS A 165 2.71 4.51 -8.86
CA LYS A 165 3.98 5.00 -9.39
C LYS A 165 3.99 5.04 -10.93
N LYS A 166 4.96 5.76 -11.48
CA LYS A 166 5.20 5.77 -12.93
C LYS A 166 5.64 4.38 -13.39
N ALA A 167 5.27 4.01 -14.62
CA ALA A 167 5.74 2.79 -15.25
C ALA A 167 7.28 2.70 -15.21
N PRO A 168 7.85 1.59 -14.69
CA PRO A 168 9.27 1.33 -14.87
C PRO A 168 9.55 1.05 -16.36
N PRO A 169 10.81 1.15 -16.81
CA PRO A 169 11.17 0.79 -18.17
C PRO A 169 10.68 -0.62 -18.51
N SER A 170 10.08 -0.80 -19.69
CA SER A 170 9.67 -2.13 -20.15
C SER A 170 10.90 -3.04 -20.25
N PRO A 171 10.80 -4.30 -19.81
CA PRO A 171 11.86 -5.27 -20.06
C PRO A 171 12.13 -5.36 -21.57
N PRO A 172 13.40 -5.34 -22.02
CA PRO A 172 13.71 -5.52 -23.43
C PRO A 172 13.21 -6.89 -23.92
N PRO A 173 12.63 -6.98 -25.14
CA PRO A 173 12.09 -8.22 -25.69
C PRO A 173 13.15 -9.31 -25.91
N ASP A 174 14.42 -8.92 -26.07
CA ASP A 174 15.57 -9.79 -26.17
C ASP A 174 16.53 -9.61 -24.98
N TRP A 175 17.27 -10.67 -24.60
CA TRP A 175 18.32 -10.57 -23.57
C TRP A 175 19.55 -9.80 -24.05
N LYS A 176 19.44 -9.06 -25.15
CA LYS A 176 20.50 -8.27 -25.74
C LYS A 176 20.65 -6.97 -24.96
N LYS A 177 21.87 -6.66 -24.54
CA LYS A 177 22.23 -5.36 -23.95
C LYS A 177 23.34 -4.74 -24.78
N LYS A 178 23.31 -3.43 -24.99
CA LYS A 178 24.44 -2.73 -25.62
C LYS A 178 25.65 -2.84 -24.71
N THR A 179 26.72 -3.47 -25.19
CA THR A 179 27.99 -3.57 -24.47
C THR A 179 28.81 -2.29 -24.59
N THR A 180 29.38 -1.82 -23.49
CA THR A 180 30.34 -0.70 -23.45
C THR A 180 31.79 -1.19 -23.41
N ILE A 181 32.02 -2.51 -23.54
CA ILE A 181 33.32 -3.15 -23.41
C ILE A 181 34.22 -2.78 -24.61
N ARG A 182 35.18 -1.88 -24.36
CA ARG A 182 36.18 -1.44 -25.36
C ARG A 182 37.38 -2.37 -25.48
N CYS A 183 37.61 -3.25 -24.50
CA CYS A 183 38.75 -4.16 -24.49
C CYS A 183 38.65 -5.21 -25.62
N ILE A 184 39.74 -5.42 -26.37
CA ILE A 184 39.77 -6.33 -27.53
C ILE A 184 40.29 -7.75 -27.22
N CYS A 185 40.54 -8.09 -25.95
CA CYS A 185 41.06 -9.41 -25.60
C CYS A 185 40.05 -10.54 -25.87
N LEU A 186 40.53 -11.77 -26.05
CA LEU A 186 39.69 -12.95 -26.34
C LEU A 186 38.58 -13.19 -25.31
N ASN A 187 38.87 -12.94 -24.02
CA ASN A 187 37.86 -13.11 -22.97
C ASN A 187 36.76 -12.05 -23.07
N CYS A 188 37.13 -10.80 -23.36
CA CYS A 188 36.18 -9.69 -23.57
C CYS A 188 35.38 -9.87 -24.87
N ALA A 189 35.97 -10.45 -25.92
CA ALA A 189 35.24 -10.85 -27.12
C ALA A 189 34.17 -11.90 -26.78
N SER A 190 34.55 -12.97 -26.07
CA SER A 190 33.60 -14.02 -25.62
C SER A 190 32.51 -13.49 -24.68
N LEU A 191 32.80 -12.44 -23.90
CA LEU A 191 31.81 -11.73 -23.09
C LEU A 191 30.87 -10.87 -23.94
N ARG A 192 31.37 -10.17 -24.96
CA ARG A 192 30.51 -9.45 -25.92
C ARG A 192 29.59 -10.40 -26.67
N ASP A 193 30.12 -11.50 -27.21
CA ASP A 193 29.32 -12.50 -27.91
C ASP A 193 28.20 -13.04 -27.02
N PHE A 194 28.51 -13.28 -25.74
CA PHE A 194 27.49 -13.66 -24.76
C PHE A 194 26.47 -12.55 -24.54
N ILE A 195 26.88 -11.29 -24.35
CA ILE A 195 25.99 -10.15 -24.15
C ILE A 195 25.07 -9.92 -25.37
N ASP A 196 25.59 -10.13 -26.57
CA ASP A 196 24.87 -9.95 -27.83
C ASP A 196 23.96 -11.14 -28.18
N ASP A 197 24.19 -12.33 -27.61
CA ASP A 197 23.35 -13.52 -27.79
C ASP A 197 21.99 -13.37 -27.08
N PRO A 198 20.87 -13.30 -27.82
CA PRO A 198 19.54 -13.12 -27.23
C PRO A 198 19.02 -14.35 -26.49
N SER A 199 19.61 -15.54 -26.69
CA SER A 199 19.15 -16.82 -26.13
C SER A 199 19.86 -17.21 -24.83
N SER A 200 21.09 -16.73 -24.64
CA SER A 200 21.91 -17.06 -23.47
C SER A 200 21.67 -16.10 -22.30
N THR A 201 21.16 -16.64 -21.18
CA THR A 201 20.90 -15.89 -19.94
C THR A 201 22.05 -15.97 -18.94
N THR A 202 22.82 -17.07 -18.97
CA THR A 202 23.94 -17.33 -18.05
C THR A 202 25.13 -17.88 -18.83
N LYS A 203 26.35 -17.46 -18.47
CA LYS A 203 27.58 -18.05 -19.00
C LYS A 203 28.65 -18.16 -17.92
N ASP A 204 29.30 -19.31 -17.91
CA ASP A 204 30.41 -19.61 -17.00
C ASP A 204 31.74 -19.41 -17.72
N PHE A 205 32.58 -18.52 -17.20
CA PHE A 205 33.93 -18.29 -17.68
C PHE A 205 34.94 -18.98 -16.76
N ALA A 206 35.50 -20.10 -17.23
CA ALA A 206 36.56 -20.83 -16.55
C ALA A 206 37.91 -20.11 -16.78
N LEU A 207 38.32 -19.25 -15.83
CA LEU A 207 39.47 -18.36 -15.98
C LEU A 207 40.29 -18.30 -14.69
N GLY A 208 41.60 -18.05 -14.81
CA GLY A 208 42.45 -17.71 -13.67
C GLY A 208 42.07 -16.35 -13.04
N GLU A 209 42.46 -16.13 -11.79
CA GLU A 209 42.01 -15.01 -10.96
C GLU A 209 42.19 -13.63 -11.61
N LYS A 210 43.38 -13.31 -12.12
CA LYS A 210 43.65 -12.03 -12.80
C LYS A 210 42.71 -11.79 -13.98
N ARG A 211 42.36 -12.85 -14.72
CA ARG A 211 41.45 -12.76 -15.88
C ARG A 211 39.99 -12.65 -15.44
N ARG A 212 39.60 -13.27 -14.33
CA ARG A 212 38.26 -13.08 -13.74
C ARG A 212 38.06 -11.65 -13.27
N ASN A 213 39.02 -11.09 -12.52
CA ASN A 213 38.95 -9.70 -12.04
C ASN A 213 38.92 -8.71 -13.21
N HIS A 214 39.68 -8.99 -14.28
CA HIS A 214 39.61 -8.18 -15.50
C HIS A 214 38.21 -8.20 -16.13
N LEU A 215 37.60 -9.38 -16.31
CA LEU A 215 36.24 -9.46 -16.86
C LEU A 215 35.22 -8.78 -15.95
N ASP A 216 35.30 -8.97 -14.64
CA ASP A 216 34.39 -8.36 -13.67
C ASP A 216 34.42 -6.82 -13.75
N GLN A 217 35.60 -6.22 -13.95
CA GLN A 217 35.74 -4.77 -14.18
C GLN A 217 35.14 -4.26 -15.49
N GLN A 218 34.99 -5.12 -16.50
CA GLN A 218 34.40 -4.76 -17.79
C GLN A 218 32.88 -4.97 -17.82
N ILE A 219 32.34 -5.72 -16.86
CA ILE A 219 30.91 -6.03 -16.79
C ILE A 219 30.17 -4.81 -16.22
N ASP A 220 29.12 -4.40 -16.91
CA ASP A 220 28.23 -3.36 -16.43
C ASP A 220 27.50 -3.83 -15.15
N LYS A 221 27.29 -2.92 -14.19
CA LYS A 221 26.66 -3.24 -12.90
C LYS A 221 25.24 -3.80 -13.00
N THR A 222 24.63 -3.72 -14.18
CA THR A 222 23.31 -4.30 -14.47
C THR A 222 23.33 -5.81 -14.77
N PHE A 223 24.50 -6.45 -14.74
CA PHE A 223 24.65 -7.91 -14.77
C PHE A 223 25.06 -8.43 -13.39
N PHE A 224 24.63 -9.65 -13.03
CA PHE A 224 25.10 -10.29 -11.80
C PHE A 224 26.31 -11.15 -12.11
N THR A 225 27.37 -10.99 -11.31
CA THR A 225 28.54 -11.85 -11.37
C THR A 225 28.65 -12.66 -10.08
N THR A 226 28.79 -13.97 -10.22
CA THR A 226 29.01 -14.87 -9.08
C THR A 226 30.25 -15.71 -9.35
N THR A 227 31.21 -15.73 -8.42
CA THR A 227 32.36 -16.63 -8.54
C THR A 227 32.02 -18.00 -7.93
N ILE A 228 32.02 -19.04 -8.76
CA ILE A 228 31.80 -20.42 -8.33
C ILE A 228 33.14 -21.03 -7.94
N VAL A 229 33.38 -21.13 -6.63
CA VAL A 229 34.64 -21.60 -6.03
C VAL A 229 34.76 -23.13 -6.01
N ARG A 230 33.66 -23.87 -6.19
CA ARG A 230 33.62 -25.34 -6.09
C ARG A 230 34.24 -26.10 -7.28
N ALA A 231 34.62 -25.40 -8.36
CA ALA A 231 35.28 -26.00 -9.51
C ALA A 231 36.75 -25.55 -9.58
N ASN A 232 37.66 -26.44 -9.99
CA ASN A 232 39.02 -26.10 -10.40
C ASN A 232 39.13 -26.29 -11.93
N PRO A 233 39.44 -25.24 -12.71
CA PRO A 233 39.61 -23.84 -12.30
C PRO A 233 38.30 -23.19 -11.84
N HIS A 234 38.40 -22.20 -10.93
CA HIS A 234 37.25 -21.41 -10.47
C HIS A 234 36.59 -20.72 -11.67
N LYS A 235 35.25 -20.62 -11.62
CA LYS A 235 34.45 -20.07 -12.71
C LYS A 235 33.83 -18.73 -12.31
N LEU A 236 33.89 -17.75 -13.18
CA LEU A 236 33.08 -16.54 -13.08
C LEU A 236 31.77 -16.79 -13.83
N ARG A 237 30.66 -16.93 -13.10
CA ARG A 237 29.32 -17.00 -13.68
C ARG A 237 28.82 -15.57 -13.90
N VAL A 238 28.47 -15.25 -15.13
CA VAL A 238 27.85 -13.97 -15.51
C VAL A 238 26.41 -14.25 -15.89
N GLU A 239 25.48 -13.57 -15.23
CA GLU A 239 24.05 -13.69 -15.46
C GLU A 239 23.52 -12.37 -16.03
N LYS A 240 22.89 -12.46 -17.19
CA LYS A 240 22.03 -11.39 -17.69
C LYS A 240 20.79 -11.40 -16.84
N THR A 241 20.62 -10.41 -15.98
CA THR A 241 19.41 -10.33 -15.17
C THR A 241 18.60 -9.13 -15.62
N GLN A 242 17.46 -9.42 -16.23
CA GLN A 242 16.31 -8.53 -16.19
C GLN A 242 15.45 -8.84 -14.95
N ALA A 243 15.86 -9.77 -14.07
CA ALA A 243 15.01 -10.27 -12.98
C ALA A 243 14.43 -9.16 -12.09
N LEU A 244 15.23 -8.18 -11.69
CA LEU A 244 14.74 -7.02 -10.93
C LEU A 244 13.80 -6.15 -11.78
N LEU A 245 14.18 -5.83 -13.02
CA LEU A 245 13.36 -5.04 -13.96
C LEU A 245 12.00 -5.72 -14.28
N VAL A 246 12.02 -7.02 -14.50
CA VAL A 246 10.84 -7.87 -14.74
C VAL A 246 10.01 -7.97 -13.48
N SER A 247 10.63 -8.12 -12.30
CA SER A 247 9.94 -8.13 -11.02
C SER A 247 9.25 -6.79 -10.75
N ASP A 248 9.96 -5.68 -10.94
CA ASP A 248 9.45 -4.32 -10.76
C ASP A 248 8.33 -4.01 -11.75
N PHE A 249 8.50 -4.42 -13.01
CA PHE A 249 7.49 -4.27 -14.05
C PHE A 249 6.24 -5.11 -13.73
N LYS A 250 6.40 -6.37 -13.33
CA LYS A 250 5.28 -7.23 -12.89
C LYS A 250 4.55 -6.65 -11.69
N ALA A 251 5.30 -6.18 -10.68
CA ALA A 251 4.73 -5.55 -9.51
C ALA A 251 3.97 -4.26 -9.88
N TRP A 252 4.52 -3.46 -10.79
CA TRP A 252 3.84 -2.28 -11.32
C TRP A 252 2.55 -2.64 -12.05
N VAL A 253 2.55 -3.63 -12.95
CA VAL A 253 1.33 -4.09 -13.64
C VAL A 253 0.27 -4.53 -12.64
N ALA A 254 0.65 -5.31 -11.62
CA ALA A 254 -0.29 -5.72 -10.56
C ALA A 254 -0.88 -4.52 -9.82
N ARG A 255 -0.07 -3.51 -9.47
CA ARG A 255 -0.57 -2.27 -8.84
C ARG A 255 -1.54 -1.52 -9.74
N VAL A 256 -1.26 -1.41 -11.04
CA VAL A 256 -2.16 -0.76 -12.00
C VAL A 256 -3.49 -1.50 -12.12
N GLN A 257 -3.46 -2.83 -12.22
CA GLN A 257 -4.68 -3.65 -12.27
C GLN A 257 -5.54 -3.49 -11.01
N ILE A 258 -4.91 -3.55 -9.84
CA ILE A 258 -5.59 -3.31 -8.56
C ILE A 258 -6.16 -1.90 -8.51
N ALA A 259 -5.37 -0.89 -8.89
CA ALA A 259 -5.80 0.50 -8.90
C ALA A 259 -6.99 0.73 -9.83
N ASN A 260 -6.95 0.21 -11.05
CA ASN A 260 -8.07 0.31 -11.99
C ASN A 260 -9.33 -0.36 -11.43
N SER A 261 -9.21 -1.55 -10.83
CA SER A 261 -10.36 -2.21 -10.20
C SER A 261 -10.95 -1.40 -9.04
N VAL A 262 -10.12 -0.80 -8.19
CA VAL A 262 -10.58 -0.03 -7.03
C VAL A 262 -11.18 1.31 -7.47
N LEU A 263 -10.55 1.99 -8.44
CA LEU A 263 -11.04 3.24 -8.99
C LEU A 263 -12.35 3.04 -9.77
N ASP A 264 -12.49 1.94 -10.51
CA ASP A 264 -13.73 1.59 -11.19
C ASP A 264 -14.88 1.42 -10.18
N GLN A 265 -14.69 0.63 -9.13
CA GLN A 265 -15.67 0.47 -8.04
C GLN A 265 -16.03 1.80 -7.37
N LEU A 266 -15.06 2.69 -7.19
CA LEU A 266 -15.30 4.00 -6.62
C LEU A 266 -16.05 4.92 -7.61
N SER A 267 -15.77 4.80 -8.90
CA SER A 267 -16.38 5.62 -9.96
C SER A 267 -17.83 5.28 -10.25
N GLN A 268 -18.24 4.02 -10.01
CA GLN A 268 -19.64 3.58 -10.10
C GLN A 268 -20.55 4.31 -9.10
N LYS A 269 -19.97 5.00 -8.12
CA LYS A 269 -20.67 5.82 -7.16
C LYS A 269 -20.88 7.24 -7.73
N GLY A 270 -22.14 7.60 -7.99
CA GLY A 270 -22.51 8.80 -8.75
C GLY A 270 -22.01 10.16 -8.22
N TYR A 271 -21.60 10.23 -6.95
CA TYR A 271 -21.08 11.46 -6.33
C TYR A 271 -19.57 11.65 -6.46
N LEU A 272 -18.81 10.65 -6.95
CA LEU A 272 -17.36 10.81 -7.10
C LEU A 272 -17.02 11.93 -8.10
N GLU A 273 -17.80 12.03 -9.19
CA GLU A 273 -17.64 13.08 -10.18
C GLU A 273 -17.88 14.47 -9.59
N ASP A 274 -18.95 14.64 -8.82
CA ASP A 274 -19.21 15.89 -8.08
C ASP A 274 -18.09 16.24 -7.10
N MET A 275 -17.60 15.24 -6.34
CA MET A 275 -16.55 15.46 -5.35
C MET A 275 -15.22 15.90 -5.97
N LEU A 276 -14.85 15.30 -7.11
CA LEU A 276 -13.59 15.59 -7.79
C LEU A 276 -13.70 16.80 -8.73
N GLY A 277 -14.89 17.07 -9.27
CA GLY A 277 -15.15 18.12 -10.24
C GLY A 277 -14.17 18.04 -11.42
N ASN A 278 -13.52 19.16 -11.74
CA ASN A 278 -12.56 19.26 -12.84
C ASN A 278 -11.35 18.31 -12.76
N GLN A 279 -11.06 17.72 -11.59
CA GLN A 279 -9.96 16.76 -11.42
C GLN A 279 -10.36 15.32 -11.69
N TYR A 280 -11.65 15.03 -11.88
CA TYR A 280 -12.15 13.66 -12.05
C TYR A 280 -11.41 12.90 -13.15
N HIS A 281 -11.50 13.38 -14.40
CA HIS A 281 -10.82 12.73 -15.53
C HIS A 281 -9.30 12.75 -15.42
N SER A 282 -8.72 13.83 -14.86
CA SER A 282 -7.27 13.93 -14.68
C SER A 282 -6.71 12.87 -13.73
N ILE A 283 -7.52 12.38 -12.79
CA ILE A 283 -7.13 11.35 -11.82
C ILE A 283 -7.44 9.96 -12.38
N LEU A 284 -8.67 9.73 -12.86
CA LEU A 284 -9.11 8.40 -13.32
C LEU A 284 -8.49 7.97 -14.65
N SER A 285 -8.09 8.91 -15.50
CA SER A 285 -7.42 8.65 -16.78
C SER A 285 -5.93 9.03 -16.73
N HIS A 286 -5.34 9.02 -15.54
CA HIS A 286 -3.94 9.41 -15.37
C HIS A 286 -2.99 8.42 -16.07
N GLN A 287 -1.89 8.92 -16.65
CA GLN A 287 -0.91 8.12 -17.40
C GLN A 287 -0.32 6.91 -16.62
N ASN A 288 -0.29 6.98 -15.29
CA ASN A 288 0.20 5.88 -14.45
C ASN A 288 -0.75 4.68 -14.40
N LEU A 289 -2.02 4.85 -14.81
CA LEU A 289 -3.05 3.81 -14.82
C LEU A 289 -3.14 3.08 -16.17
N VAL A 290 -2.39 3.53 -17.16
CA VAL A 290 -2.41 2.99 -18.52
C VAL A 290 -1.45 1.80 -18.60
N LEU A 291 -2.00 0.63 -18.93
CA LEU A 291 -1.23 -0.57 -19.23
C LEU A 291 -0.76 -0.52 -20.70
N PRO A 292 0.47 -1.00 -21.02
CA PRO A 292 0.90 -1.16 -22.41
C PRO A 292 0.07 -2.25 -23.12
N ASP A 293 -0.15 -2.10 -24.42
CA ASP A 293 -0.93 -3.06 -25.21
C ASP A 293 -0.24 -4.44 -25.32
N ASP A 294 1.08 -4.49 -25.23
CA ASP A 294 1.90 -5.70 -25.43
C ASP A 294 2.27 -6.44 -24.12
N LEU A 295 1.34 -6.52 -23.16
CA LEU A 295 1.63 -7.21 -21.90
C LEU A 295 1.76 -8.73 -22.11
N PRO A 296 2.87 -9.36 -21.66
CA PRO A 296 2.92 -10.82 -21.58
C PRO A 296 1.80 -11.29 -20.65
N ALA A 297 1.16 -12.42 -20.97
CA ALA A 297 0.06 -12.98 -20.18
C ALA A 297 0.49 -13.16 -18.72
N LEU A 298 0.02 -12.27 -17.84
CA LEU A 298 0.30 -12.32 -16.41
C LEU A 298 -0.81 -13.08 -15.69
N PRO A 299 -0.49 -13.82 -14.62
CA PRO A 299 -1.49 -14.45 -13.79
C PRO A 299 -2.44 -13.39 -13.22
N ALA A 300 -3.72 -13.75 -13.12
CA ALA A 300 -4.76 -12.88 -12.59
C ALA A 300 -4.35 -12.27 -11.24
N PRO A 301 -4.83 -11.06 -10.91
CA PRO A 301 -4.54 -10.42 -9.63
C PRO A 301 -4.79 -11.39 -8.48
N PRO A 302 -3.94 -11.42 -7.45
CA PRO A 302 -4.28 -12.08 -6.20
C PRO A 302 -5.62 -11.49 -5.75
N GLY A 303 -6.65 -12.32 -5.79
CA GLY A 303 -8.01 -11.87 -5.52
C GLY A 303 -8.05 -11.07 -4.23
N LEU A 304 -8.68 -9.91 -4.30
CA LEU A 304 -9.45 -9.35 -3.18
C LEU A 304 -10.07 -10.53 -2.46
N ARG A 305 -9.50 -10.90 -1.31
CA ARG A 305 -9.87 -12.12 -0.61
C ARG A 305 -11.36 -12.01 -0.35
N ASN A 306 -12.11 -12.81 -1.09
CA ASN A 306 -13.47 -13.16 -0.77
C ASN A 306 -13.50 -13.46 0.73
N MET A 307 -14.44 -12.80 1.40
CA MET A 307 -14.94 -13.15 2.71
C MET A 307 -15.22 -14.66 2.70
N VAL A 308 -14.22 -15.46 3.05
CA VAL A 308 -14.43 -16.87 3.35
C VAL A 308 -15.22 -16.84 4.64
N GLN A 309 -16.52 -17.08 4.50
CA GLN A 309 -17.38 -17.53 5.58
C GLN A 309 -16.56 -18.52 6.40
N ARG A 310 -16.36 -18.20 7.68
CA ARG A 310 -15.88 -19.17 8.66
C ARG A 310 -16.85 -20.34 8.65
N THR A 311 -16.57 -21.37 7.85
CA THR A 311 -17.07 -22.71 8.12
C THR A 311 -16.31 -23.20 9.33
N VAL A 312 -16.91 -22.95 10.50
CA VAL A 312 -16.59 -23.61 11.75
C VAL A 312 -16.63 -25.12 11.50
N PRO A 313 -15.59 -25.90 11.85
CA PRO A 313 -15.67 -27.34 11.80
C PRO A 313 -16.75 -27.81 12.79
N ALA A 314 -17.83 -28.39 12.28
CA ALA A 314 -18.83 -29.05 13.11
C ALA A 314 -18.14 -30.15 13.94
N LYS A 315 -18.30 -30.09 15.27
CA LYS A 315 -17.92 -31.17 16.17
C LYS A 315 -18.64 -32.45 15.73
N ARG A 316 -17.88 -33.55 15.64
CA ARG A 316 -18.45 -34.89 15.45
C ARG A 316 -19.46 -35.17 16.57
N PRO A 317 -20.60 -35.82 16.29
CA PRO A 317 -21.47 -36.33 17.34
C PRO A 317 -20.71 -37.41 18.11
N PHE A 318 -20.73 -37.34 19.43
CA PHE A 318 -20.44 -38.51 20.26
C PHE A 318 -21.56 -39.51 20.02
N GLY A 319 -21.20 -40.69 19.49
CA GLY A 319 -22.11 -41.82 19.40
C GLY A 319 -22.34 -42.46 20.77
N GLN A 320 -23.61 -42.86 20.97
CA GLN A 320 -24.21 -43.82 21.91
C GLN A 320 -23.40 -44.24 23.15
#